data_AF-A0A0D3KZW6-F1
#
_entry.id   AF-A0A0D3KZW6-F1
#
_cell.length_a   1.000
_cell.length_b   1.000
_cell.length_c   1.000
_cell.angle_alpha   90.00
_cell.angle_beta   90.00
_cell.angle_gamma   90.00
#
_symmetry.space_group_name_H-M   'P 1'
#
loop_
_entity.id
_entity.type
_entity.pdbx_description
1 polymer ?
#
loop_
_entity_poly.entity_id
_entity_poly.type
_entity_poly.pdbx_seq_one_letter_code
_entity_poly.pdbx_strand_id
1 'polypeptide(L)'
;MVLAQPRWRSICSPSAATASMSGAGGRIATALAVVLAGVASPELIAGGRALGGAIAAPVAEAAASRAGSAALQKRCRLQLRSKLAKVPVFVVTNDGGSPFLSQIPGGDQSALLFLFPAEAQKMLQGVLKAPNGASSGAKITISNLERAYQLASKPPSFSGLRDQVTNRELTMVWQFAPHAAEVRAAQALMVRSMKAPVAPKLPAYMVNGLAYDKRGKEVRPVFLSQKDAAAAMEQTAAAADGAGVKQEVVVVDLLEMLAQLSHAVSADTAAAEAEISSIEFVPASESVQLRNELKADKKLTKAKVVPPDFRWK
;
A
#
# COMPACT_ATOMS: atom_id res chain seq x y z
N MET A 1 -4.82 -30.38 -2.73
CA MET A 1 -3.43 -29.90 -2.95
C MET A 1 -3.04 -29.09 -1.71
N VAL A 2 -2.28 -29.68 -0.80
CA VAL A 2 -1.85 -29.04 0.46
C VAL A 2 -0.74 -28.04 0.13
N LEU A 3 -1.04 -26.74 0.21
CA LEU A 3 -0.02 -25.69 0.09
C LEU A 3 0.91 -25.80 1.31
N ALA A 4 2.20 -25.98 1.06
CA ALA A 4 3.24 -25.97 2.09
C ALA A 4 3.13 -24.67 2.91
N GLN A 5 2.84 -24.79 4.20
CA GLN A 5 2.72 -23.65 5.09
C GLN A 5 4.12 -23.13 5.48
N PRO A 6 4.34 -21.81 5.53
CA PRO A 6 5.58 -21.24 6.04
C PRO A 6 5.74 -21.58 7.52
N ARG A 7 6.97 -21.97 7.91
CA ARG A 7 7.32 -22.39 9.26
C ARG A 7 7.74 -21.16 10.08
N TRP A 8 6.85 -20.68 10.94
CA TRP A 8 7.07 -19.51 11.80
C TRP A 8 8.08 -19.81 12.92
N ARG A 9 8.88 -18.81 13.33
CA ARG A 9 9.81 -18.93 14.47
C ARG A 9 9.64 -17.71 15.38
N SER A 10 9.70 -17.96 16.69
CA SER A 10 9.83 -16.92 17.72
C SER A 10 11.30 -16.57 17.89
N ILE A 11 11.63 -15.29 18.09
CA ILE A 11 13.02 -14.81 18.25
C ILE A 11 13.15 -14.15 19.62
N CYS A 12 14.17 -14.57 20.38
CA CYS A 12 14.69 -13.82 21.52
C CYS A 12 15.65 -12.75 21.00
N SER A 13 15.30 -11.46 21.14
CA SER A 13 16.24 -10.36 20.88
C SER A 13 17.10 -10.07 22.12
N PRO A 14 18.39 -9.71 21.95
CA PRO A 14 19.15 -9.00 22.96
C PRO A 14 18.76 -7.51 23.01
N SER A 15 18.96 -6.93 24.19
CA SER A 15 18.44 -5.65 24.67
C SER A 15 19.14 -4.39 24.12
N ALA A 16 18.36 -3.31 24.12
CA ALA A 16 18.69 -1.89 24.32
C ALA A 16 19.36 -1.04 23.21
N ALA A 17 18.57 -0.10 22.68
CA ALA A 17 18.97 1.31 22.59
C ALA A 17 17.73 2.21 22.79
N THR A 18 17.55 2.66 24.03
CA THR A 18 16.60 3.70 24.43
C THR A 18 17.06 5.07 23.90
N ALA A 19 16.24 5.73 23.10
CA ALA A 19 16.37 7.16 22.84
C ALA A 19 15.20 7.89 23.49
N SER A 20 15.55 8.64 24.55
CA SER A 20 14.69 9.49 25.36
C SER A 20 14.16 10.68 24.55
N MET A 21 12.85 10.92 24.64
CA MET A 21 12.24 12.20 24.26
C MET A 21 12.27 13.14 25.47
N SER A 22 12.98 14.25 25.35
CA SER A 22 12.91 15.38 26.28
C SER A 22 12.49 16.63 25.48
N GLY A 23 11.38 17.24 25.90
CA GLY A 23 10.88 18.49 25.35
C GLY A 23 11.53 19.73 25.98
N ALA A 24 11.73 20.76 25.16
CA ALA A 24 11.79 22.19 25.47
C ALA A 24 11.86 22.89 24.08
N GLY A 25 10.98 23.81 23.68
CA GLY A 25 10.65 25.04 24.37
C GLY A 25 11.70 26.11 24.03
N GLY A 26 11.56 26.84 22.91
CA GLY A 26 12.43 27.99 22.65
C GLY A 26 12.56 28.49 21.21
N ARG A 27 11.76 29.52 20.88
CA ARG A 27 12.09 30.73 20.10
C ARG A 27 12.72 30.58 18.69
N ILE A 28 11.90 30.95 17.71
CA ILE A 28 12.28 31.28 16.32
C ILE A 28 13.06 32.59 16.31
N ALA A 29 14.26 32.58 15.72
CA ALA A 29 14.99 33.79 15.33
C ALA A 29 15.37 33.69 13.84
N THR A 30 14.84 34.64 13.09
CA THR A 30 14.99 34.89 11.67
C THR A 30 16.44 35.28 11.33
N ALA A 31 17.01 34.73 10.26
CA ALA A 31 18.16 35.33 9.59
C ALA A 31 18.01 35.18 8.07
N LEU A 32 17.72 36.33 7.45
CA LEU A 32 17.68 36.58 6.02
C LEU A 32 19.13 36.81 5.55
N ALA A 33 19.59 36.12 4.50
CA ALA A 33 20.84 36.47 3.83
C ALA A 33 20.62 36.44 2.31
N VAL A 34 20.44 37.63 1.75
CA VAL A 34 20.50 37.93 0.32
C VAL A 34 21.96 38.19 -0.03
N VAL A 35 22.50 37.49 -1.03
CA VAL A 35 23.78 37.87 -1.66
C VAL A 35 23.52 38.20 -3.12
N LEU A 36 23.63 39.48 -3.43
CA LEU A 36 23.74 40.05 -4.77
C LEU A 36 25.21 40.44 -5.00
N ALA A 37 25.81 39.95 -6.08
CA ALA A 37 26.97 40.52 -6.75
C ALA A 37 26.83 40.09 -8.22
N GLY A 38 26.87 40.94 -9.24
CA GLY A 38 27.53 42.22 -9.43
C GLY A 38 28.25 42.08 -10.79
N VAL A 39 27.71 42.73 -11.83
CA VAL A 39 28.16 42.64 -13.23
C VAL A 39 28.97 43.89 -13.58
N ALA A 40 30.10 43.71 -14.28
CA ALA A 40 30.82 44.62 -15.21
C ALA A 40 32.33 44.35 -15.08
N SER A 41 33.22 44.36 -16.08
CA SER A 41 33.24 44.49 -17.54
C SER A 41 34.72 44.26 -17.99
N PRO A 42 35.07 44.25 -19.29
CA PRO A 42 36.30 43.63 -19.83
C PRO A 42 37.45 44.62 -20.18
N GLU A 43 38.69 44.14 -20.28
CA GLU A 43 39.69 44.35 -21.36
C GLU A 43 41.15 43.98 -20.97
N LEU A 44 41.78 43.17 -21.83
CA LEU A 44 43.17 43.15 -22.35
C LEU A 44 44.37 43.72 -21.53
N ILE A 45 45.43 42.90 -21.34
CA ILE A 45 46.77 43.02 -21.97
C ILE A 45 47.78 41.99 -21.37
N ALA A 46 48.58 41.41 -22.29
CA ALA A 46 49.94 40.84 -22.19
C ALA A 46 50.24 39.56 -21.36
N GLY A 47 50.59 38.50 -22.11
CA GLY A 47 51.96 37.97 -22.15
C GLY A 47 52.42 37.00 -21.04
N GLY A 48 52.69 35.75 -21.41
CA GLY A 48 53.61 34.88 -20.66
C GLY A 48 53.16 33.43 -20.52
N ARG A 49 53.90 32.51 -21.14
CA ARG A 49 53.77 31.05 -21.01
C ARG A 49 53.95 30.61 -19.55
N ALA A 50 53.11 29.68 -19.09
CA ALA A 50 53.48 28.30 -18.75
C ALA A 50 52.68 27.70 -17.58
N LEU A 51 52.33 26.41 -17.76
CA LEU A 51 52.12 25.36 -16.75
C LEU A 51 50.80 25.34 -15.97
N GLY A 52 49.99 24.33 -16.32
CA GLY A 52 49.54 23.34 -15.35
C GLY A 52 48.12 23.50 -14.81
N GLY A 53 47.33 22.42 -14.94
CA GLY A 53 46.17 22.17 -14.09
C GLY A 53 44.84 22.15 -14.83
N ALA A 54 44.51 20.99 -15.40
CA ALA A 54 43.15 20.67 -15.81
C ALA A 54 42.22 20.69 -14.58
N ILE A 55 41.38 21.72 -14.47
CA ILE A 55 40.21 21.72 -13.59
C ILE A 55 39.00 21.35 -14.43
N ALA A 56 38.95 20.08 -14.85
CA ALA A 56 37.79 19.49 -15.48
C ALA A 56 37.38 18.27 -14.65
N ALA A 57 36.59 18.50 -13.59
CA ALA A 57 35.53 17.60 -13.10
C ALA A 57 35.08 17.99 -11.68
N PRO A 58 33.86 18.54 -11.56
CA PRO A 58 32.97 17.97 -10.54
C PRO A 58 31.57 17.61 -11.10
N VAL A 59 31.31 17.83 -12.39
CA VAL A 59 29.98 17.64 -12.97
C VAL A 59 29.65 16.16 -13.24
N ALA A 60 30.66 15.34 -13.56
CA ALA A 60 30.46 13.91 -13.85
C ALA A 60 30.11 13.08 -12.61
N GLU A 61 30.68 13.40 -11.45
CA GLU A 61 30.49 12.64 -10.20
C GLU A 61 29.15 12.97 -9.51
N ALA A 62 28.68 14.21 -9.64
CA ALA A 62 27.33 14.60 -9.24
C ALA A 62 26.24 13.95 -10.13
N ALA A 63 26.52 13.72 -11.41
CA ALA A 63 25.61 13.01 -12.31
C ALA A 63 25.57 11.50 -12.03
N ALA A 64 26.72 10.87 -11.74
CA ALA A 64 26.81 9.45 -11.40
C ALA A 64 26.15 9.10 -10.04
N SER A 65 26.33 9.95 -9.02
CA SER A 65 25.67 9.80 -7.71
C SER A 65 24.15 9.99 -7.78
N ARG A 66 23.66 10.93 -8.60
CA ARG A 66 22.22 11.10 -8.87
C ARG A 66 21.63 9.96 -9.73
N ALA A 67 22.38 9.42 -10.67
CA ALA A 67 21.96 8.27 -11.47
C ALA A 67 21.86 6.98 -10.62
N GLY A 68 22.81 6.78 -9.70
CA GLY A 68 22.77 5.70 -8.72
C GLY A 68 21.57 5.79 -7.76
N SER A 69 21.25 6.99 -7.27
CA SER A 69 20.09 7.20 -6.40
C SER A 69 18.76 7.02 -7.15
N ALA A 70 18.65 7.49 -8.40
CA ALA A 70 17.45 7.32 -9.22
C ALA A 70 17.18 5.83 -9.56
N ALA A 71 18.22 5.05 -9.86
CA ALA A 71 18.10 3.62 -10.11
C ALA A 71 17.64 2.86 -8.84
N LEU A 72 18.20 3.21 -7.68
CA LEU A 72 17.79 2.67 -6.39
C LEU A 72 16.34 3.02 -6.05
N GLN A 73 15.92 4.28 -6.27
CA GLN A 73 14.54 4.72 -6.09
C GLN A 73 13.58 3.92 -6.96
N LYS A 74 13.91 3.75 -8.24
CA LYS A 74 13.10 2.93 -9.16
C LYS A 74 12.99 1.49 -8.68
N ARG A 75 14.09 0.89 -8.22
CA ARG A 75 14.10 -0.47 -7.64
C ARG A 75 13.19 -0.55 -6.41
N CYS A 76 13.29 0.39 -5.48
CA CYS A 76 12.47 0.43 -4.27
C CYS A 76 10.97 0.57 -4.60
N ARG A 77 10.62 1.46 -5.53
CA ARG A 77 9.23 1.61 -6.01
C ARG A 77 8.71 0.31 -6.62
N LEU A 78 9.50 -0.35 -7.47
CA LEU A 78 9.12 -1.62 -8.07
C LEU A 78 8.96 -2.73 -7.02
N GLN A 79 9.85 -2.78 -6.02
CA GLN A 79 9.77 -3.73 -4.93
C GLN A 79 8.50 -3.52 -4.10
N LEU A 80 8.19 -2.28 -3.69
CA LEU A 80 6.96 -1.96 -2.98
C LEU A 80 5.74 -2.36 -3.81
N ARG A 81 5.68 -1.96 -5.09
CA ARG A 81 4.60 -2.32 -6.01
C ARG A 81 4.42 -3.84 -6.10
N SER A 82 5.51 -4.60 -6.21
CA SER A 82 5.45 -6.07 -6.27
C SER A 82 4.88 -6.71 -5.00
N LYS A 83 5.10 -6.10 -3.83
CA LYS A 83 4.53 -6.58 -2.56
C LYS A 83 3.03 -6.26 -2.49
N LEU A 84 2.63 -5.06 -2.88
CA LEU A 84 1.21 -4.65 -2.93
C LEU A 84 0.40 -5.40 -3.99
N ALA A 85 1.02 -5.76 -5.12
CA ALA A 85 0.36 -6.50 -6.20
C ALA A 85 -0.14 -7.89 -5.77
N LYS A 86 0.40 -8.46 -4.69
CA LYS A 86 -0.03 -9.76 -4.14
C LYS A 86 -1.35 -9.69 -3.38
N VAL A 87 -1.68 -8.52 -2.84
CA VAL A 87 -2.89 -8.31 -2.05
C VAL A 87 -4.07 -8.08 -3.01
N PRO A 88 -5.08 -8.97 -3.01
CA PRO A 88 -6.28 -8.76 -3.81
C PRO A 88 -7.11 -7.61 -3.24
N VAL A 89 -7.71 -6.85 -4.15
CA VAL A 89 -8.75 -5.87 -3.86
C VAL A 89 -9.94 -6.18 -4.74
N PHE A 90 -11.13 -6.11 -4.20
CA PHE A 90 -12.37 -6.41 -4.91
C PHE A 90 -13.10 -5.12 -5.26
N VAL A 91 -13.64 -5.09 -6.47
CA VAL A 91 -14.44 -3.98 -6.98
C VAL A 91 -15.69 -4.57 -7.60
N VAL A 92 -16.86 -4.03 -7.29
CA VAL A 92 -18.10 -4.42 -7.96
C VAL A 92 -18.20 -3.64 -9.27
N THR A 93 -18.25 -4.36 -10.38
CA THR A 93 -18.25 -3.76 -11.73
C THR A 93 -19.38 -4.32 -12.58
N ASN A 94 -19.81 -3.58 -13.58
CA ASN A 94 -20.66 -4.12 -14.65
C ASN A 94 -19.86 -5.05 -15.59
N ASP A 95 -20.50 -5.55 -16.64
CA ASP A 95 -19.84 -6.44 -17.59
C ASP A 95 -18.71 -5.79 -18.38
N GLY A 96 -18.81 -4.48 -18.64
CA GLY A 96 -17.79 -3.65 -19.26
C GLY A 96 -16.60 -3.31 -18.36
N GLY A 97 -16.64 -3.70 -17.08
CA GLY A 97 -15.56 -3.45 -16.11
C GLY A 97 -15.61 -2.05 -15.45
N SER A 98 -16.66 -1.27 -15.69
CA SER A 98 -16.89 0.01 -15.01
C SER A 98 -17.37 -0.25 -13.57
N PRO A 99 -16.83 0.43 -12.56
CA PRO A 99 -17.24 0.25 -11.18
C PRO A 99 -18.67 0.78 -10.95
N PHE A 100 -19.42 0.10 -10.08
CA PHE A 100 -20.64 0.69 -9.55
C PHE A 100 -20.29 1.81 -8.56
N LEU A 101 -21.02 2.92 -8.67
CA LEU A 101 -20.77 4.11 -7.87
C LEU A 101 -21.77 4.18 -6.72
N SER A 102 -21.26 4.55 -5.54
CA SER A 102 -22.07 4.84 -4.36
C SER A 102 -22.11 6.34 -4.13
N GLN A 103 -23.28 6.88 -3.81
CA GLN A 103 -23.41 8.31 -3.49
C GLN A 103 -22.77 8.60 -2.13
N ILE A 104 -22.05 9.71 -2.04
CA ILE A 104 -21.52 10.27 -0.80
C ILE A 104 -22.30 11.54 -0.44
N PRO A 105 -22.31 11.93 0.86
CA PRO A 105 -22.99 13.16 1.29
C PRO A 105 -22.54 14.36 0.46
N GLY A 106 -23.50 15.14 -0.04
CA GLY A 106 -23.24 16.27 -0.95
C GLY A 106 -23.36 15.94 -2.44
N GLY A 107 -23.82 14.74 -2.80
CA GLY A 107 -24.18 14.38 -4.18
C GLY A 107 -23.03 13.84 -5.02
N ASP A 108 -21.78 13.95 -4.55
CA ASP A 108 -20.63 13.33 -5.20
C ASP A 108 -20.73 11.79 -5.21
N GLN A 109 -19.88 11.16 -5.99
CA GLN A 109 -19.88 9.72 -6.21
C GLN A 109 -18.58 9.09 -5.75
N SER A 110 -18.66 7.85 -5.27
CA SER A 110 -17.51 7.08 -4.81
C SER A 110 -17.48 5.71 -5.49
N ALA A 111 -16.34 5.38 -6.09
CA ALA A 111 -16.02 4.02 -6.52
C ALA A 111 -15.35 3.30 -5.35
N LEU A 112 -16.01 2.27 -4.84
CA LEU A 112 -15.58 1.57 -3.63
C LEU A 112 -14.60 0.43 -3.93
N LEU A 113 -13.52 0.40 -3.15
CA LEU A 113 -12.45 -0.59 -3.17
C LEU A 113 -12.54 -1.43 -1.89
N PHE A 114 -12.75 -2.74 -2.01
CA PHE A 114 -12.94 -3.64 -0.86
C PHE A 114 -11.72 -4.52 -0.64
N LEU A 115 -11.15 -4.52 0.57
CA LEU A 115 -10.11 -5.48 0.96
C LEU A 115 -10.68 -6.86 1.31
N PHE A 116 -11.94 -6.89 1.75
CA PHE A 116 -12.63 -8.08 2.21
C PHE A 116 -13.78 -8.46 1.26
N PRO A 117 -13.89 -9.75 0.89
CA PRO A 117 -14.89 -10.23 -0.05
C PRO A 117 -16.33 -10.02 0.43
N ALA A 118 -16.59 -10.14 1.74
CA ALA A 118 -17.94 -10.04 2.30
C ALA A 118 -18.60 -8.68 2.02
N GLU A 119 -17.84 -7.58 2.11
CA GLU A 119 -18.36 -6.23 1.83
C GLU A 119 -18.64 -6.04 0.33
N ALA A 120 -17.77 -6.56 -0.54
CA ALA A 120 -17.98 -6.52 -1.99
C ALA A 120 -19.23 -7.34 -2.39
N GLN A 121 -19.44 -8.50 -1.77
CA GLN A 121 -20.63 -9.32 -1.97
C GLN A 121 -21.90 -8.61 -1.49
N LYS A 122 -21.84 -7.93 -0.34
CA LYS A 122 -22.96 -7.13 0.18
C LYS A 122 -23.34 -6.01 -0.79
N MET A 123 -22.35 -5.29 -1.32
CA MET A 123 -22.60 -4.27 -2.35
C MET A 123 -23.18 -4.89 -3.63
N LEU A 124 -22.63 -6.01 -4.11
CA LEU A 124 -23.16 -6.71 -5.28
C LEU A 124 -24.63 -7.12 -5.08
N GLN A 125 -24.98 -7.69 -3.92
CA GLN A 125 -26.37 -8.02 -3.61
C GLN A 125 -27.27 -6.79 -3.59
N GLY A 126 -26.78 -5.65 -3.09
CA GLY A 126 -27.50 -4.38 -3.16
C GLY A 126 -27.76 -3.93 -4.59
N VAL A 127 -26.76 -4.02 -5.47
CA VAL A 127 -26.88 -3.70 -6.90
C VAL A 127 -27.86 -4.65 -7.61
N LEU A 128 -27.79 -5.94 -7.35
CA LEU A 128 -28.68 -6.94 -7.96
C LEU A 128 -30.15 -6.77 -7.55
N LYS A 129 -30.40 -6.23 -6.35
CA LYS A 129 -31.74 -5.93 -5.84
C LYS A 129 -32.27 -4.56 -6.31
N ALA A 130 -31.44 -3.72 -6.90
CA ALA A 130 -31.86 -2.39 -7.33
C ALA A 130 -32.84 -2.49 -8.52
N PRO A 131 -34.00 -1.80 -8.46
CA PRO A 131 -35.05 -1.88 -9.50
C PRO A 131 -34.66 -1.24 -10.84
N ASN A 132 -33.49 -0.61 -10.92
CA ASN A 132 -33.11 0.35 -11.95
C ASN A 132 -32.53 -0.30 -13.23
N GLY A 133 -32.60 -1.63 -13.38
CA GLY A 133 -31.97 -2.36 -14.49
C GLY A 133 -30.43 -2.39 -14.49
N ALA A 134 -29.80 -1.71 -13.53
CA ALA A 134 -28.34 -1.68 -13.33
C ALA A 134 -27.74 -3.03 -12.89
N SER A 135 -28.58 -4.03 -12.63
CA SER A 135 -28.22 -5.38 -12.21
C SER A 135 -27.64 -6.24 -13.35
N SER A 136 -27.88 -5.88 -14.61
CA SER A 136 -27.41 -6.66 -15.76
C SER A 136 -25.88 -6.68 -15.82
N GLY A 137 -25.29 -7.87 -15.69
CA GLY A 137 -23.84 -8.06 -15.78
C GLY A 137 -23.03 -7.62 -14.55
N ALA A 138 -23.69 -7.35 -13.42
CA ALA A 138 -22.99 -6.99 -12.19
C ALA A 138 -22.17 -8.17 -11.65
N LYS A 139 -20.87 -7.95 -11.44
CA LYS A 139 -19.94 -8.98 -10.95
C LYS A 139 -18.83 -8.38 -10.09
N ILE A 140 -18.20 -9.23 -9.29
CA ILE A 140 -17.00 -8.86 -8.54
C ILE A 140 -15.77 -9.04 -9.44
N THR A 141 -15.06 -7.95 -9.69
CA THR A 141 -13.79 -7.96 -10.39
C THR A 141 -12.64 -7.85 -9.40
N ILE A 142 -11.60 -8.66 -9.63
CA ILE A 142 -10.37 -8.63 -8.83
C ILE A 142 -9.41 -7.60 -9.42
N SER A 143 -9.00 -6.68 -8.55
CA SER A 143 -7.85 -5.79 -8.71
C SER A 143 -6.77 -6.17 -7.69
N ASN A 144 -5.76 -5.33 -7.54
CA ASN A 144 -4.72 -5.47 -6.53
C ASN A 144 -4.55 -4.18 -5.71
N LEU A 145 -3.92 -4.29 -4.55
CA LEU A 145 -3.72 -3.15 -3.64
C LEU A 145 -2.86 -2.07 -4.27
N GLU A 146 -1.91 -2.44 -5.12
CA GLU A 146 -1.08 -1.49 -5.86
C GLU A 146 -1.91 -0.54 -6.73
N ARG A 147 -2.78 -1.08 -7.59
CA ARG A 147 -3.65 -0.31 -8.47
C ARG A 147 -4.72 0.43 -7.66
N ALA A 148 -5.28 -0.22 -6.65
CA ALA A 148 -6.27 0.38 -5.76
C ALA A 148 -5.72 1.61 -5.04
N TYR A 149 -4.50 1.52 -4.50
CA TYR A 149 -3.82 2.64 -3.88
C TYR A 149 -3.55 3.77 -4.88
N GLN A 150 -3.04 3.46 -6.08
CA GLN A 150 -2.85 4.46 -7.12
C GLN A 150 -4.15 5.18 -7.51
N LEU A 151 -5.28 4.46 -7.56
CA LEU A 151 -6.58 5.05 -7.87
C LEU A 151 -7.08 5.94 -6.72
N ALA A 152 -6.97 5.47 -5.48
CA ALA A 152 -7.37 6.21 -4.29
C ALA A 152 -6.52 7.49 -4.06
N SER A 153 -5.27 7.50 -4.52
CA SER A 153 -4.40 8.68 -4.44
C SER A 153 -4.63 9.71 -5.55
N LYS A 154 -5.52 9.45 -6.52
CA LYS A 154 -5.85 10.43 -7.56
C LYS A 154 -6.77 11.52 -7.00
N PRO A 155 -6.66 12.76 -7.51
CA PRO A 155 -7.64 13.79 -7.20
C PRO A 155 -9.04 13.40 -7.70
N PRO A 156 -10.10 13.97 -7.11
CA PRO A 156 -11.46 13.80 -7.61
C PRO A 156 -11.55 14.12 -9.11
N SER A 157 -12.24 13.28 -9.87
CA SER A 157 -12.49 13.48 -11.30
C SER A 157 -13.95 13.81 -11.55
N PHE A 158 -14.27 14.60 -12.56
CA PHE A 158 -15.67 14.86 -12.91
C PHE A 158 -16.40 13.56 -13.30
N SER A 159 -17.62 13.41 -12.80
CA SER A 159 -18.47 12.24 -13.08
C SER A 159 -19.23 12.36 -14.40
N GLY A 160 -19.29 13.57 -14.98
CA GLY A 160 -20.16 13.89 -16.12
C GLY A 160 -21.63 14.08 -15.74
N LEU A 161 -21.98 13.92 -14.46
CA LEU A 161 -23.30 14.20 -13.93
C LEU A 161 -23.32 15.58 -13.25
N ARG A 162 -24.49 16.20 -13.22
CA ARG A 162 -24.72 17.47 -12.53
C ARG A 162 -25.76 17.30 -11.45
N ASP A 163 -25.56 18.03 -10.36
CA ASP A 163 -26.58 18.15 -9.33
C ASP A 163 -27.80 18.88 -9.91
N GLN A 164 -28.98 18.32 -9.71
CA GLN A 164 -30.22 18.88 -10.23
C GLN A 164 -30.62 20.18 -9.54
N VAL A 165 -30.17 20.39 -8.30
CA VAL A 165 -30.53 21.57 -7.51
C VAL A 165 -29.54 22.70 -7.71
N THR A 166 -28.24 22.42 -7.54
CA THR A 166 -27.19 23.46 -7.62
C THR A 166 -26.58 23.62 -9.00
N ASN A 167 -26.89 22.73 -9.96
CA ASN A 167 -26.28 22.67 -11.29
C ASN A 167 -24.74 22.54 -11.26
N ARG A 168 -24.18 22.16 -10.11
CA ARG A 168 -22.75 21.92 -9.96
C ARG A 168 -22.39 20.59 -10.61
N GLU A 169 -21.17 20.50 -11.14
CA GLU A 169 -20.62 19.25 -11.65
C GLU A 169 -20.27 18.31 -10.51
N LEU A 170 -20.81 17.10 -10.54
CA LEU A 170 -20.58 16.09 -9.52
C LEU A 170 -19.22 15.44 -9.76
N THR A 171 -18.48 15.20 -8.69
CA THR A 171 -17.18 14.55 -8.75
C THR A 171 -17.28 13.08 -8.36
N MET A 172 -16.29 12.31 -8.81
CA MET A 172 -16.09 10.91 -8.52
C MET A 172 -14.72 10.73 -7.86
N VAL A 173 -14.70 9.99 -6.76
CA VAL A 173 -13.48 9.63 -6.03
C VAL A 173 -13.36 8.12 -5.85
N TRP A 174 -12.14 7.62 -5.78
CA TRP A 174 -11.86 6.23 -5.42
C TRP A 174 -11.61 6.16 -3.91
N GLN A 175 -12.34 5.28 -3.22
CA GLN A 175 -12.24 5.17 -1.77
C GLN A 175 -12.21 3.71 -1.35
N PHE A 176 -11.41 3.42 -0.32
CA PHE A 176 -11.47 2.12 0.33
C PHE A 176 -12.66 2.06 1.27
N ALA A 177 -13.46 1.00 1.13
CA ALA A 177 -14.55 0.73 2.05
C ALA A 177 -13.97 0.11 3.33
N PRO A 178 -14.24 0.68 4.51
CA PRO A 178 -13.79 0.11 5.78
C PRO A 178 -14.54 -1.20 6.03
N HIS A 179 -13.83 -2.21 6.55
CA HIS A 179 -14.47 -3.44 6.99
C HIS A 179 -14.84 -3.32 8.47
N ALA A 180 -16.15 -3.30 8.75
CA ALA A 180 -16.66 -2.96 10.07
C ALA A 180 -16.19 -3.92 11.19
N ALA A 181 -15.95 -5.19 10.88
CA ALA A 181 -15.44 -6.15 11.86
C ALA A 181 -13.99 -5.84 12.25
N GLU A 182 -13.14 -5.52 11.28
CA GLU A 182 -11.73 -5.21 11.51
C GLU A 182 -11.56 -3.85 12.18
N VAL A 183 -12.36 -2.83 11.80
CA VAL A 183 -12.33 -1.53 12.49
C VAL A 183 -12.69 -1.70 13.97
N ARG A 184 -13.71 -2.52 14.30
CA ARG A 184 -14.08 -2.82 15.69
C ARG A 184 -12.99 -3.59 16.43
N ALA A 185 -12.37 -4.58 15.78
CA ALA A 185 -11.29 -5.36 16.37
C ALA A 185 -10.06 -4.48 16.66
N ALA A 186 -9.70 -3.59 15.73
CA ALA A 186 -8.65 -2.60 15.89
C ALA A 186 -8.92 -1.65 17.07
N GLN A 187 -10.14 -1.10 17.16
CA GLN A 187 -10.54 -0.26 18.29
C GLN A 187 -10.39 -0.99 19.64
N ALA A 188 -10.84 -2.24 19.72
CA ALA A 188 -10.72 -3.03 20.94
C ALA A 188 -9.25 -3.25 21.37
N LEU A 189 -8.35 -3.51 20.40
CA LEU A 189 -6.92 -3.65 20.66
C LEU A 189 -6.23 -2.33 21.06
N MET A 190 -6.65 -1.21 20.46
CA MET A 190 -6.11 0.12 20.80
C MET A 190 -6.50 0.56 22.22
N VAL A 191 -7.76 0.32 22.61
CA VAL A 191 -8.23 0.55 23.99
C VAL A 191 -7.43 -0.29 24.98
N ARG A 192 -7.17 -1.57 24.67
CA ARG A 192 -6.38 -2.46 25.53
C ARG A 192 -4.92 -2.00 25.69
N SER A 193 -4.35 -1.37 24.67
CA SER A 193 -2.96 -0.87 24.68
C SER A 193 -2.82 0.56 25.22
N MET A 194 -3.88 1.14 25.79
CA MET A 194 -3.94 2.53 26.29
C MET A 194 -3.52 3.59 25.26
N LYS A 195 -3.57 3.27 23.96
CA LYS A 195 -3.35 4.22 22.88
C LYS A 195 -4.67 4.92 22.57
N ALA A 196 -4.61 6.23 22.31
CA ALA A 196 -5.80 7.03 22.03
C ALA A 196 -6.67 6.38 20.93
N PRO A 197 -8.02 6.41 21.05
CA PRO A 197 -8.94 5.57 20.28
C PRO A 197 -9.19 6.07 18.85
N VAL A 198 -8.21 6.72 18.21
CA VAL A 198 -8.36 7.12 16.80
C VAL A 198 -8.29 5.85 15.96
N ALA A 199 -9.48 5.32 15.64
CA ALA A 199 -9.60 4.09 14.88
C ALA A 199 -8.95 4.28 13.50
N PRO A 200 -8.08 3.35 13.07
CA PRO A 200 -7.48 3.42 11.74
C PRO A 200 -8.56 3.34 10.67
N LYS A 201 -8.37 4.08 9.57
CA LYS A 201 -9.29 4.05 8.42
C LYS A 201 -9.29 2.67 7.76
N LEU A 202 -8.10 2.10 7.61
CA LEU A 202 -7.90 0.71 7.20
C LEU A 202 -6.94 0.04 8.17
N PRO A 203 -7.42 -0.78 9.11
CA PRO A 203 -6.54 -1.47 10.04
C PRO A 203 -5.66 -2.51 9.33
N ALA A 204 -4.41 -2.56 9.74
CA ALA A 204 -3.48 -3.65 9.54
C ALA A 204 -2.83 -4.02 10.88
N TYR A 205 -2.34 -5.24 11.00
CA TYR A 205 -1.87 -5.81 12.26
C TYR A 205 -0.45 -6.33 12.09
N MET A 206 0.42 -5.95 13.02
CA MET A 206 1.77 -6.47 13.14
C MET A 206 1.89 -7.15 14.49
N VAL A 207 2.69 -8.21 14.59
CA VAL A 207 2.95 -8.89 15.86
C VAL A 207 4.39 -8.64 16.26
N ASN A 208 4.60 -8.05 17.44
CA ASN A 208 5.94 -7.80 17.96
C ASN A 208 6.67 -9.13 18.19
N GLY A 209 7.90 -9.23 17.70
CA GLY A 209 8.72 -10.44 17.80
C GLY A 209 8.34 -11.55 16.82
N LEU A 210 7.38 -11.32 15.91
CA LEU A 210 7.05 -12.27 14.85
C LEU A 210 7.82 -11.95 13.57
N ALA A 211 8.68 -12.86 13.15
CA ALA A 211 9.35 -12.82 11.87
C ALA A 211 9.56 -14.23 11.32
N TYR A 212 9.78 -14.33 10.01
CA TYR A 212 10.17 -15.59 9.37
C TYR A 212 11.26 -15.34 8.33
N ASP A 213 12.06 -16.37 8.10
CA ASP A 213 13.06 -16.35 7.03
C ASP A 213 12.39 -16.61 5.68
N LYS A 214 12.57 -15.65 4.77
CA LYS A 214 12.21 -15.76 3.38
C LYS A 214 13.44 -15.55 2.51
N ARG A 215 14.03 -16.66 2.02
CA ARG A 215 15.19 -16.68 1.13
C ARG A 215 16.44 -16.04 1.77
N GLY A 216 16.73 -16.39 3.03
CA GLY A 216 17.87 -15.87 3.79
C GLY A 216 17.67 -14.44 4.28
N LYS A 217 16.42 -13.98 4.36
CA LYS A 217 16.07 -12.62 4.82
C LYS A 217 14.94 -12.70 5.83
N GLU A 218 15.14 -12.03 6.95
CA GLU A 218 14.11 -11.90 7.97
C GLU A 218 13.01 -10.94 7.51
N VAL A 219 11.76 -11.40 7.57
CA VAL A 219 10.59 -10.66 7.12
C VAL A 219 9.53 -10.65 8.21
N ARG A 220 9.01 -9.46 8.50
CA ARG A 220 7.92 -9.18 9.43
C ARG A 220 6.60 -9.15 8.66
N PRO A 221 5.62 -10.00 9.01
CA PRO A 221 4.32 -9.99 8.37
C PRO A 221 3.48 -8.79 8.83
N VAL A 222 2.80 -8.15 7.87
CA VAL A 222 1.76 -7.14 8.08
C VAL A 222 0.44 -7.77 7.65
N PHE A 223 -0.35 -8.21 8.62
CA PHE A 223 -1.63 -8.89 8.37
C PHE A 223 -2.73 -7.90 8.10
N LEU A 224 -3.55 -8.17 7.09
CA LEU A 224 -4.75 -7.37 6.82
C LEU A 224 -5.97 -7.82 7.62
N SER A 225 -5.93 -9.02 8.22
CA SER A 225 -6.99 -9.51 9.11
C SER A 225 -6.48 -9.79 10.52
N GLN A 226 -7.26 -9.37 11.51
CA GLN A 226 -6.96 -9.63 12.92
C GLN A 226 -6.95 -11.13 13.24
N LYS A 227 -7.84 -11.91 12.62
CA LYS A 227 -7.94 -13.36 12.84
C LYS A 227 -6.67 -14.08 12.40
N ASP A 228 -6.14 -13.70 11.23
CA ASP A 228 -4.91 -14.27 10.69
C ASP A 228 -3.69 -13.90 11.56
N ALA A 229 -3.66 -12.67 12.10
CA ALA A 229 -2.61 -12.23 13.02
C ALA A 229 -2.65 -13.00 14.35
N ALA A 230 -3.85 -13.22 14.91
CA ALA A 230 -4.05 -14.00 16.12
C ALA A 230 -3.66 -15.47 15.94
N ALA A 231 -4.08 -16.09 14.82
CA ALA A 231 -3.70 -17.46 14.50
C ALA A 231 -2.18 -17.62 14.34
N ALA A 232 -1.50 -16.65 13.72
CA ALA A 232 -0.04 -16.66 13.59
C ALA A 232 0.66 -16.55 14.96
N MET A 233 0.12 -15.72 15.86
CA MET A 233 0.62 -15.58 17.24
C MET A 233 0.48 -16.91 18.01
N GLU A 234 -0.69 -17.55 17.95
CA GLU A 234 -0.95 -18.85 18.60
C GLU A 234 0.00 -19.95 18.10
N GLN A 235 0.24 -20.02 16.79
CA GLN A 235 1.18 -20.97 16.21
C GLN A 235 2.62 -20.75 16.70
N THR A 236 3.03 -19.49 16.86
CA THR A 236 4.36 -19.20 17.42
C THR A 236 4.46 -19.42 18.91
N ALA A 237 3.39 -19.19 19.67
CA ALA A 237 3.34 -19.49 21.09
C ALA A 237 3.45 -21.01 21.33
N ALA A 238 2.71 -21.80 20.56
CA ALA A 238 2.77 -23.27 20.62
C ALA A 238 4.12 -23.85 20.16
N ALA A 239 4.89 -23.12 19.34
CA ALA A 239 6.23 -23.52 18.91
C ALA A 239 7.33 -23.01 19.86
N ALA A 240 7.00 -22.13 20.80
CA ALA A 240 7.93 -21.45 21.70
C ALA A 240 7.62 -21.79 23.17
N ASP A 241 7.70 -23.09 23.52
CA ASP A 241 7.63 -23.61 24.89
C ASP A 241 8.83 -23.17 25.77
N GLY A 242 9.18 -21.88 25.83
CA GLY A 242 10.24 -21.41 26.73
C GLY A 242 10.81 -20.01 26.53
N ALA A 243 10.42 -19.26 25.49
CA ALA A 243 10.93 -17.91 25.26
C ALA A 243 9.87 -16.87 25.64
N GLY A 244 9.94 -16.35 26.87
CA GLY A 244 9.00 -15.39 27.47
C GLY A 244 8.93 -14.00 26.83
N VAL A 245 9.04 -13.89 25.50
CA VAL A 245 8.75 -12.65 24.78
C VAL A 245 7.24 -12.50 24.70
N LYS A 246 6.70 -11.51 25.41
CA LYS A 246 5.28 -11.15 25.36
C LYS A 246 4.96 -10.63 23.96
N GLN A 247 4.44 -11.52 23.11
CA GLN A 247 3.96 -11.15 21.79
C GLN A 247 2.74 -10.24 21.94
N GLU A 248 2.78 -9.09 21.29
CA GLU A 248 1.70 -8.11 21.30
C GLU A 248 1.30 -7.76 19.87
N VAL A 249 0.01 -7.71 19.60
CA VAL A 249 -0.52 -7.22 18.32
C VAL A 249 -0.53 -5.69 18.34
N VAL A 250 0.21 -5.09 17.42
CA VAL A 250 0.21 -3.66 17.14
C VAL A 250 -0.72 -3.39 15.96
N VAL A 251 -1.66 -2.47 16.18
CA VAL A 251 -2.55 -1.96 15.14
C VAL A 251 -1.86 -0.81 14.41
N VAL A 252 -1.92 -0.81 13.09
CA VAL A 252 -1.39 0.26 12.22
C VAL A 252 -2.46 0.65 11.19
N ASP A 253 -2.51 1.93 10.80
CA ASP A 253 -3.30 2.36 9.64
C ASP A 253 -2.53 2.03 8.35
N LEU A 254 -3.10 1.14 7.53
CA LEU A 254 -2.50 0.70 6.28
C LEU A 254 -2.27 1.86 5.31
N LEU A 255 -3.22 2.79 5.18
CA LEU A 255 -3.09 3.88 4.21
C LEU A 255 -1.99 4.86 4.63
N GLU A 256 -1.88 5.13 5.93
CA GLU A 256 -0.82 5.95 6.47
C GLU A 256 0.56 5.29 6.29
N MET A 257 0.67 3.99 6.60
CA MET A 257 1.89 3.23 6.36
C MET A 257 2.32 3.28 4.89
N LEU A 258 1.38 3.10 3.95
CA LEU A 258 1.68 3.16 2.52
C LEU A 258 2.09 4.56 2.07
N ALA A 259 1.49 5.61 2.63
CA ALA A 259 1.88 6.99 2.36
C ALA A 259 3.30 7.28 2.87
N GLN A 260 3.62 6.84 4.09
CA GLN A 260 4.94 6.97 4.69
C GLN A 260 6.01 6.24 3.87
N LEU A 261 5.77 4.97 3.49
CA LEU A 261 6.70 4.20 2.65
C LEU A 261 6.89 4.86 1.28
N SER A 262 5.82 5.36 0.66
CA SER A 262 5.90 6.04 -0.64
C SER A 262 6.70 7.34 -0.55
N HIS A 263 6.53 8.11 0.53
CA HIS A 263 7.29 9.33 0.79
C HIS A 263 8.76 9.02 1.09
N ALA A 264 9.03 8.04 1.95
CA ALA A 264 10.37 7.62 2.34
C ALA A 264 11.22 7.19 1.14
N VAL A 265 10.64 6.49 0.16
CA VAL A 265 11.35 6.12 -1.07
C VAL A 265 11.95 7.34 -1.80
N SER A 266 11.31 8.50 -1.70
CA SER A 266 11.76 9.74 -2.35
C SER A 266 12.67 10.58 -1.45
N ALA A 267 12.49 10.53 -0.13
CA ALA A 267 13.25 11.31 0.84
C ALA A 267 14.55 10.61 1.32
N ASP A 268 14.45 9.34 1.73
CA ASP A 268 15.57 8.50 2.18
C ASP A 268 15.41 7.08 1.61
N THR A 269 15.94 6.90 0.40
CA THR A 269 15.76 5.66 -0.35
C THR A 269 16.45 4.45 0.30
N ALA A 270 17.56 4.66 1.02
CA ALA A 270 18.29 3.56 1.65
C ALA A 270 17.52 3.00 2.86
N ALA A 271 17.01 3.88 3.72
CA ALA A 271 16.15 3.48 4.82
C ALA A 271 14.85 2.83 4.32
N ALA A 272 14.24 3.41 3.28
CA ALA A 272 13.04 2.86 2.67
C ALA A 272 13.27 1.46 2.07
N GLU A 273 14.43 1.21 1.44
CA GLU A 273 14.75 -0.12 0.92
C GLU A 273 14.83 -1.18 2.02
N ALA A 274 15.49 -0.86 3.13
CA ALA A 274 15.63 -1.75 4.28
C ALA A 274 14.24 -2.07 4.87
N GLU A 275 13.42 -1.04 5.07
CA GLU A 275 12.06 -1.20 5.60
C GLU A 275 11.18 -2.01 4.65
N ILE A 276 11.11 -1.62 3.37
CA ILE A 276 10.33 -2.33 2.35
C ILE A 276 10.80 -3.78 2.24
N SER A 277 12.09 -4.08 2.39
CA SER A 277 12.62 -5.45 2.38
C SER A 277 12.18 -6.25 3.60
N SER A 278 12.14 -5.62 4.77
CA SER A 278 11.80 -6.23 6.06
C SER A 278 10.32 -6.54 6.25
N ILE A 279 9.40 -6.00 5.43
CA ILE A 279 7.94 -6.19 5.60
C ILE A 279 7.33 -7.10 4.54
N GLU A 280 6.30 -7.88 4.86
CA GLU A 280 5.46 -8.54 3.85
C GLU A 280 3.98 -8.41 4.19
N PHE A 281 3.21 -7.90 3.23
CA PHE A 281 1.76 -7.79 3.36
C PHE A 281 1.13 -9.18 3.20
N VAL A 282 0.44 -9.62 4.25
CA VAL A 282 -0.33 -10.86 4.30
C VAL A 282 -1.80 -10.50 4.08
N PRO A 283 -2.36 -10.78 2.89
CA PRO A 283 -3.78 -10.54 2.65
C PRO A 283 -4.64 -11.45 3.53
N ALA A 284 -5.88 -11.02 3.79
CA ALA A 284 -6.83 -11.85 4.52
C ALA A 284 -7.03 -13.21 3.83
N SER A 285 -7.06 -14.28 4.61
CA SER A 285 -7.23 -15.65 4.12
C SER A 285 -8.46 -15.81 3.22
N GLU A 286 -9.60 -15.24 3.60
CA GLU A 286 -10.84 -15.22 2.81
C GLU A 286 -10.69 -14.49 1.47
N SER A 287 -9.94 -13.39 1.43
CA SER A 287 -9.67 -12.65 0.20
C SER A 287 -8.80 -13.45 -0.76
N VAL A 288 -7.88 -14.27 -0.24
CA VAL A 288 -7.08 -15.20 -1.07
C VAL A 288 -7.95 -16.31 -1.65
N GLN A 289 -8.89 -16.86 -0.86
CA GLN A 289 -9.81 -17.91 -1.29
C GLN A 289 -10.69 -17.43 -2.45
N LEU A 290 -11.43 -16.32 -2.27
CA LEU A 290 -12.30 -15.78 -3.33
C LEU A 290 -11.50 -15.44 -4.60
N ARG A 291 -10.28 -14.90 -4.45
CA ARG A 291 -9.41 -14.61 -5.59
C ARG A 291 -9.10 -15.88 -6.40
N ASN A 292 -8.86 -16.99 -5.73
CA ASN A 292 -8.50 -18.25 -6.37
C ASN A 292 -9.73 -18.87 -7.06
N GLU A 293 -10.90 -18.83 -6.42
CA GLU A 293 -12.19 -19.26 -6.98
C GLU A 293 -12.53 -18.53 -8.28
N LEU A 294 -12.56 -17.19 -8.24
CA LEU A 294 -12.84 -16.36 -9.43
C LEU A 294 -11.82 -16.54 -10.56
N LYS A 295 -10.57 -16.90 -10.22
CA LYS A 295 -9.55 -17.23 -11.23
C LYS A 295 -9.76 -18.62 -11.83
N ALA A 296 -10.28 -19.58 -11.06
CA ALA A 296 -10.62 -20.91 -11.55
C ALA A 296 -11.80 -20.84 -12.52
N ASP A 297 -12.85 -20.09 -12.17
CA ASP A 297 -14.03 -19.89 -13.03
C ASP A 297 -13.67 -19.26 -14.38
N LYS A 298 -12.75 -18.29 -14.39
CA LYS A 298 -12.22 -17.68 -15.62
C LYS A 298 -11.40 -18.64 -16.48
N LYS A 299 -10.80 -19.67 -15.89
CA LYS A 299 -10.08 -20.70 -16.65
C LYS A 299 -11.04 -21.71 -17.27
N LEU A 300 -12.09 -22.09 -16.54
CA LEU A 300 -13.13 -23.01 -17.02
C LEU A 300 -13.88 -22.42 -18.23
N THR A 301 -14.25 -21.15 -18.16
CA THR A 301 -14.91 -20.43 -19.27
C THR A 301 -14.01 -20.18 -20.49
N LYS A 302 -12.69 -20.27 -20.35
CA LYS A 302 -11.72 -20.16 -21.45
C LYS A 302 -11.28 -21.50 -22.02
N ALA A 303 -11.71 -22.62 -21.45
CA ALA A 303 -11.46 -23.93 -22.03
C ALA A 303 -12.22 -23.99 -23.36
N LYS A 304 -11.47 -23.98 -24.46
CA LYS A 304 -11.98 -24.04 -25.83
C LYS A 304 -12.85 -25.28 -25.94
N VAL A 305 -14.17 -25.10 -26.07
CA VAL A 305 -15.08 -26.16 -26.51
C VAL A 305 -14.58 -26.54 -27.90
N VAL A 306 -13.84 -27.64 -27.99
CA VAL A 306 -13.46 -28.25 -29.26
C VAL A 306 -14.75 -28.84 -29.80
N PRO A 307 -15.30 -28.35 -30.93
CA PRO A 307 -16.43 -29.02 -31.56
C PRO A 307 -16.01 -30.46 -31.83
N PRO A 308 -16.83 -31.47 -31.54
CA PRO A 308 -16.51 -32.84 -31.91
C PRO A 308 -16.27 -32.86 -33.41
N ASP A 309 -15.08 -33.33 -33.83
CA ASP A 309 -14.70 -33.47 -35.22
C ASP A 309 -15.77 -34.27 -35.97
N PHE A 310 -16.64 -33.58 -36.71
CA PHE A 310 -17.59 -34.21 -37.63
C PHE A 310 -16.78 -34.71 -38.84
N ARG A 311 -16.25 -35.92 -38.71
CA ARG A 311 -15.70 -36.66 -39.86
C ARG A 311 -16.86 -37.29 -40.62
N TRP A 312 -17.19 -36.72 -41.77
CA TRP A 312 -17.97 -37.43 -42.79
C TRP A 312 -17.12 -38.57 -43.34
N LYS A 313 -17.65 -39.79 -43.31
CA LYS A 313 -17.13 -40.94 -44.06
C LYS A 313 -17.72 -40.93 -45.46
#